data_AF-A0A942LJR9-F1
#
_entry.id   AF-A0A942LJR9-F1
#
_cell.length_a   1.000
_cell.length_b   1.000
_cell.length_c   1.000
_cell.angle_alpha   90.00
_cell.angle_beta   90.00
_cell.angle_gamma   90.00
#
_symmetry.space_group_name_H-M   'P 1'
#
loop_
_entity.id
_entity.type
_entity.pdbx_description
1 polymer ?
#
loop_
_entity_poly.entity_id
_entity_poly.type
_entity_poly.pdbx_seq_one_letter_code
_entity_poly.pdbx_strand_id
1 'polypeptide(L)'
;MKQVLFFLIMLSWHIGLFSQSAITITSQNGTTKVATNLISAIELAQTDDILYLPAGNFDLKNVVVNKKLHIIGAGYNPKINGTNSVTYCTGTLTITDAGSGGSVQGIYVSGSIQFGTSLATSSVKNYVIQRCFFNVLLLGYTWDGFNEAENIVVRENIVEGAIFGGKAKNVIVSNNYLRQTGVTARLVTHFANAKFYNNIFVTIDNYPFNGIWGCIFENNIVTFGNFGYVNAFENNQYLNNLYCHEPGLNAIGVVRSEGNVYMPLEDIFVNYTGGPLSFDDNYHLTPAALSAITGTDGTQVGIYGTTNPFKELGIPVNPIIQTSKVSSMTNPKGQLKIEFKVEAQNK
;
A
#
# COMPACT_ATOMS: atom_id res chain seq x y z
N MET A 1 -58.16 4.60 13.46
CA MET A 1 -57.31 5.02 12.32
C MET A 1 -56.11 5.86 12.74
N LYS A 2 -56.25 6.94 13.54
CA LYS A 2 -55.10 7.77 13.98
C LYS A 2 -54.03 7.02 14.79
N GLN A 3 -54.39 6.06 15.63
CA GLN A 3 -53.44 5.27 16.42
C GLN A 3 -52.66 4.22 15.59
N VAL A 4 -53.28 3.68 14.54
CA VAL A 4 -52.63 2.72 13.62
C VAL A 4 -51.63 3.44 12.70
N LEU A 5 -51.95 4.67 12.28
CA LEU A 5 -51.05 5.50 11.48
C LEU A 5 -49.81 5.94 12.28
N PHE A 6 -49.95 6.21 13.58
CA PHE A 6 -48.83 6.58 14.45
C PHE A 6 -47.87 5.40 14.69
N PHE A 7 -48.40 4.18 14.78
CA PHE A 7 -47.60 2.96 14.92
C PHE A 7 -46.83 2.62 13.63
N LEU A 8 -47.42 2.84 12.46
CA LEU A 8 -46.77 2.65 11.16
C LEU A 8 -45.65 3.67 10.89
N ILE A 9 -45.80 4.91 11.35
CA ILE A 9 -44.76 5.95 11.24
C ILE A 9 -43.58 5.65 12.18
N MET A 10 -43.84 5.17 13.41
CA MET A 10 -42.79 4.75 14.34
C MET A 10 -42.01 3.50 13.84
N LEU A 11 -42.68 2.56 13.17
CA LEU A 11 -42.02 1.39 12.57
C LEU A 11 -41.14 1.77 11.38
N SER A 12 -41.48 2.84 10.66
CA SER A 12 -40.70 3.36 9.52
C SER A 12 -39.39 4.05 9.91
N TRP A 13 -39.21 4.42 11.19
CA TRP A 13 -37.98 5.01 11.71
C TRP A 13 -36.97 3.98 12.26
N HIS A 14 -37.28 2.68 12.21
CA HIS A 14 -36.37 1.63 12.70
C HIS A 14 -35.70 0.86 11.56
N ILE A 15 -36.00 1.17 10.30
CA ILE A 15 -35.39 0.56 9.12
C ILE A 15 -34.20 1.42 8.68
N GLY A 16 -33.23 1.55 9.58
CA GLY A 16 -31.98 2.27 9.34
C GLY A 16 -30.83 1.70 10.17
N LEU A 17 -30.95 0.45 10.63
CA LEU A 17 -29.80 -0.28 11.18
C LEU A 17 -28.99 -0.82 9.99
N PHE A 18 -28.14 0.02 9.42
CA PHE A 18 -27.00 -0.51 8.68
C PHE A 18 -26.23 -1.37 9.68
N SER A 19 -26.11 -2.67 9.40
CA SER A 19 -25.19 -3.54 10.13
C SER A 19 -23.80 -2.88 10.06
N GLN A 20 -23.31 -2.35 11.19
CA GLN A 20 -21.99 -1.75 11.25
C GLN A 20 -20.97 -2.85 10.94
N SER A 21 -20.10 -2.62 9.96
CA SER A 21 -19.13 -3.62 9.52
C SER A 21 -18.22 -3.98 10.71
N ALA A 22 -18.34 -5.20 11.23
CA ALA A 22 -17.61 -5.65 12.39
C ALA A 22 -16.16 -6.03 12.02
N ILE A 23 -15.20 -5.49 12.74
CA ILE A 23 -13.80 -5.88 12.67
C ILE A 23 -13.65 -7.22 13.39
N THR A 24 -13.11 -8.21 12.70
CA THR A 24 -12.88 -9.54 13.26
C THR A 24 -11.45 -9.62 13.76
N ILE A 25 -11.26 -10.00 15.02
CA ILE A 25 -9.96 -10.19 15.64
C ILE A 25 -9.75 -11.69 15.77
N THR A 26 -8.70 -12.21 15.15
CA THR A 26 -8.36 -13.64 15.22
C THR A 26 -7.04 -13.81 15.94
N SER A 27 -7.07 -14.52 17.06
CA SER A 27 -5.87 -14.85 17.82
C SER A 27 -5.17 -16.08 17.28
N GLN A 28 -3.88 -16.24 17.60
CA GLN A 28 -3.07 -17.37 17.14
C GLN A 28 -3.63 -18.75 17.52
N ASN A 29 -4.41 -18.83 18.61
CA ASN A 29 -5.09 -20.04 19.06
C ASN A 29 -6.42 -20.32 18.33
N GLY A 30 -6.78 -19.52 17.33
CA GLY A 30 -8.02 -19.66 16.55
C GLY A 30 -9.25 -19.06 17.22
N THR A 31 -9.13 -18.39 18.37
CA THR A 31 -10.25 -17.68 18.97
C THR A 31 -10.57 -16.39 18.21
N THR A 32 -11.86 -16.06 18.14
CA THR A 32 -12.35 -14.90 17.41
C THR A 32 -13.13 -13.95 18.32
N LYS A 33 -12.83 -12.66 18.23
CA LYS A 33 -13.58 -11.56 18.84
C LYS A 33 -14.05 -10.60 17.76
N VAL A 34 -15.03 -9.76 18.08
CA VAL A 34 -15.53 -8.74 17.17
C VAL A 34 -15.52 -7.36 17.83
N ALA A 35 -15.23 -6.34 17.03
CA ALA A 35 -15.18 -4.94 17.44
C ALA A 35 -15.86 -4.07 16.38
N THR A 36 -16.40 -2.92 16.77
CA THR A 36 -17.12 -2.03 15.84
C THR A 36 -16.25 -0.89 15.30
N ASN A 37 -15.08 -0.68 15.90
CA ASN A 37 -14.10 0.32 15.46
C ASN A 37 -12.67 -0.13 15.78
N LEU A 38 -11.70 0.47 15.10
CA LEU A 38 -10.31 0.02 15.15
C LEU A 38 -9.65 0.25 16.52
N ILE A 39 -10.04 1.28 17.27
CA ILE A 39 -9.56 1.51 18.64
C ILE A 39 -9.97 0.35 19.54
N SER A 40 -11.27 0.03 19.59
CA SER A 40 -11.76 -1.10 20.39
C SER A 40 -11.20 -2.44 19.93
N ALA A 41 -10.92 -2.59 18.63
CA ALA A 41 -10.27 -3.78 18.10
C ALA A 41 -8.84 -3.94 18.62
N ILE A 42 -8.06 -2.87 18.59
CA ILE A 42 -6.68 -2.84 19.11
C ILE A 42 -6.67 -3.09 20.62
N GLU A 43 -7.61 -2.53 21.38
CA GLU A 43 -7.73 -2.75 22.83
C GLU A 43 -8.00 -4.22 23.16
N LEU A 44 -8.93 -4.87 22.44
CA LEU A 44 -9.31 -6.27 22.64
C LEU A 44 -8.27 -7.28 22.13
N ALA A 45 -7.42 -6.84 21.18
CA ALA A 45 -6.40 -7.67 20.56
C ALA A 45 -5.18 -7.90 21.47
N GLN A 46 -4.63 -9.09 21.36
CA GLN A 46 -3.35 -9.50 21.94
C GLN A 46 -2.23 -9.36 20.92
N THR A 47 -0.99 -9.38 21.39
CA THR A 47 0.20 -9.46 20.53
C THR A 47 0.05 -10.61 19.54
N ASP A 48 0.40 -10.37 18.28
CA ASP A 48 0.28 -11.27 17.14
C ASP A 48 -1.14 -11.56 16.63
N ASP A 49 -2.17 -10.91 17.17
CA ASP A 49 -3.52 -11.05 16.63
C ASP A 49 -3.63 -10.43 15.23
N ILE A 50 -4.54 -11.01 14.42
CA ILE A 50 -4.92 -10.51 13.10
C ILE A 50 -6.23 -9.73 13.21
N LEU A 51 -6.23 -8.49 12.73
CA LEU A 51 -7.41 -7.64 12.64
C LEU A 51 -7.88 -7.62 11.18
N TYR A 52 -8.99 -8.30 10.92
CA TYR A 52 -9.66 -8.28 9.62
C TYR A 52 -10.66 -7.13 9.59
N LEU A 53 -10.34 -6.12 8.79
CA LEU A 53 -11.21 -5.00 8.50
C LEU A 53 -12.05 -5.38 7.27
N PRO A 54 -13.38 -5.48 7.40
CA PRO A 54 -14.23 -5.69 6.24
C PRO A 54 -14.20 -4.47 5.31
N ALA A 55 -14.83 -4.60 4.14
CA ALA A 55 -15.11 -3.44 3.32
C ALA A 55 -16.03 -2.45 4.07
N GLY A 56 -15.74 -1.17 3.92
CA GLY A 56 -16.40 -0.10 4.66
C GLY A 56 -15.48 1.08 4.94
N ASN A 57 -16.01 2.06 5.68
CA ASN A 57 -15.30 3.27 6.06
C ASN A 57 -14.90 3.22 7.54
N PHE A 58 -13.63 3.49 7.82
CA PHE A 58 -13.05 3.50 9.16
C PHE A 58 -12.39 4.85 9.42
N ASP A 59 -12.76 5.51 10.51
CA ASP A 59 -12.07 6.72 10.96
C ASP A 59 -10.79 6.33 11.72
N LEU A 60 -9.65 6.87 11.29
CA LEU A 60 -8.36 6.66 11.94
C LEU A 60 -8.04 7.72 12.99
N LYS A 61 -8.96 8.64 13.28
CA LYS A 61 -8.79 9.61 14.35
C LYS A 61 -8.44 8.90 15.67
N ASN A 62 -7.30 9.28 16.25
CA ASN A 62 -6.75 8.72 17.49
C ASN A 62 -6.40 7.22 17.43
N VAL A 63 -6.39 6.59 16.26
CA VAL A 63 -5.94 5.20 16.12
C VAL A 63 -4.42 5.14 16.23
N VAL A 64 -3.94 4.36 17.19
CA VAL A 64 -2.51 4.08 17.39
C VAL A 64 -2.31 2.59 17.55
N VAL A 65 -1.56 1.97 16.64
CA VAL A 65 -1.15 0.57 16.74
C VAL A 65 0.07 0.50 17.64
N ASN A 66 -0.15 0.08 18.89
CA ASN A 66 0.83 0.08 19.98
C ASN A 66 1.16 -1.32 20.52
N LYS A 67 0.92 -2.35 19.71
CA LYS A 67 1.31 -3.74 19.94
C LYS A 67 1.48 -4.41 18.58
N LYS A 68 2.29 -5.47 18.49
CA LYS A 68 2.48 -6.21 17.24
C LYS A 68 1.16 -6.81 16.78
N LEU A 69 0.61 -6.29 15.68
CA LEU A 69 -0.66 -6.71 15.09
C LEU A 69 -0.50 -6.85 13.57
N HIS A 70 -1.36 -7.68 12.99
CA HIS A 70 -1.48 -7.83 11.54
C HIS A 70 -2.84 -7.31 11.08
N ILE A 71 -2.86 -6.18 10.38
CA ILE A 71 -4.09 -5.55 9.88
C ILE A 71 -4.30 -5.98 8.43
N ILE A 72 -5.48 -6.52 8.13
CA ILE A 72 -5.86 -7.02 6.81
C ILE A 72 -7.22 -6.42 6.44
N GLY A 73 -7.26 -5.57 5.41
CA GLY A 73 -8.50 -5.04 4.85
C GLY A 73 -9.11 -5.94 3.77
N ALA A 74 -10.05 -5.40 3.01
CA ALA A 74 -10.70 -6.03 1.86
C ALA A 74 -10.06 -5.67 0.50
N GLY A 75 -9.04 -4.80 0.50
CA GLY A 75 -8.41 -4.22 -0.69
C GLY A 75 -8.72 -2.74 -0.85
N TYR A 76 -8.05 -2.10 -1.82
CA TYR A 76 -8.20 -0.66 -2.11
C TYR A 76 -8.81 -0.34 -3.48
N ASN A 77 -8.90 -1.32 -4.39
CA ASN A 77 -9.37 -1.07 -5.76
C ASN A 77 -10.90 -1.24 -5.85
N PRO A 78 -11.66 -0.19 -6.22
CA PRO A 78 -13.11 -0.26 -6.34
C PRO A 78 -13.59 -1.21 -7.46
N LYS A 79 -12.71 -1.64 -8.38
CA LYS A 79 -13.07 -2.61 -9.42
C LYS A 79 -13.33 -4.03 -8.90
N ILE A 80 -12.95 -4.35 -7.66
CA ILE A 80 -13.17 -5.69 -7.09
C ILE A 80 -14.66 -6.02 -7.05
N ASN A 81 -15.52 -5.14 -6.52
CA ASN A 81 -16.98 -5.30 -6.46
C ASN A 81 -17.74 -3.95 -6.26
N GLY A 82 -17.20 -2.83 -6.75
CA GLY A 82 -17.76 -1.48 -6.57
C GLY A 82 -17.17 -0.72 -5.37
N THR A 83 -17.53 0.55 -5.18
CA THR A 83 -16.96 1.42 -4.12
C THR A 83 -17.16 0.90 -2.69
N ASN A 84 -18.20 0.10 -2.45
CA ASN A 84 -18.46 -0.54 -1.16
C ASN A 84 -17.62 -1.80 -0.90
N SER A 85 -16.68 -2.16 -1.79
CA SER A 85 -15.83 -3.35 -1.65
C SER A 85 -14.43 -3.06 -1.10
N VAL A 86 -14.15 -1.81 -0.74
CA VAL A 86 -12.84 -1.34 -0.27
C VAL A 86 -12.85 -1.14 1.24
N THR A 87 -11.74 -1.43 1.91
CA THR A 87 -11.49 -0.96 3.27
C THR A 87 -10.89 0.44 3.19
N TYR A 88 -11.75 1.44 3.35
CA TYR A 88 -11.38 2.85 3.27
C TYR A 88 -11.16 3.42 4.67
N CYS A 89 -9.94 3.88 4.94
CA CYS A 89 -9.54 4.43 6.21
C CYS A 89 -9.27 5.94 6.07
N THR A 90 -10.03 6.77 6.79
CA THR A 90 -9.88 8.22 6.73
C THR A 90 -8.89 8.71 7.78
N GLY A 91 -7.85 9.44 7.37
CA GLY A 91 -6.85 10.03 8.28
C GLY A 91 -5.48 9.35 8.21
N THR A 92 -4.79 9.28 9.34
CA THR A 92 -3.43 8.73 9.45
C THR A 92 -3.42 7.45 10.28
N LEU A 93 -2.86 6.38 9.73
CA LEU A 93 -2.59 5.16 10.48
C LEU A 93 -1.23 5.30 11.17
N THR A 94 -1.24 5.41 12.49
CA THR A 94 -0.02 5.55 13.29
C THR A 94 0.38 4.21 13.91
N ILE A 95 1.64 3.82 13.73
CA ILE A 95 2.25 2.62 14.31
C ILE A 95 3.40 3.05 15.22
N THR A 96 3.40 2.65 16.48
CA THR A 96 4.54 2.93 17.38
C THR A 96 5.54 1.78 17.36
N ASP A 97 6.73 2.00 17.92
CA ASP A 97 7.76 0.99 18.18
C ASP A 97 7.23 -0.31 18.82
N ALA A 98 6.25 -0.22 19.73
CA ALA A 98 5.56 -1.38 20.29
C ALA A 98 4.78 -2.22 19.24
N GLY A 99 4.47 -1.64 18.08
CA GLY A 99 3.89 -2.30 16.89
C GLY A 99 4.88 -3.05 16.01
N SER A 100 6.18 -3.05 16.35
CA SER A 100 7.23 -3.76 15.60
C SER A 100 6.91 -5.23 15.36
N GLY A 101 7.34 -5.78 14.23
CA GLY A 101 7.03 -7.16 13.82
C GLY A 101 5.64 -7.33 13.18
N GLY A 102 4.82 -6.28 13.14
CA GLY A 102 3.47 -6.31 12.60
C GLY A 102 3.42 -6.11 11.08
N SER A 103 2.20 -6.01 10.56
CA SER A 103 1.98 -5.70 9.15
C SER A 103 0.66 -4.99 8.89
N VAL A 104 0.58 -4.28 7.78
CA VAL A 104 -0.67 -3.74 7.24
C VAL A 104 -0.82 -4.11 5.77
N GLN A 105 -2.02 -4.56 5.38
CA GLN A 105 -2.33 -4.84 4.00
C GLN A 105 -3.79 -4.65 3.60
N GLY A 106 -4.02 -4.39 2.31
CA GLY A 106 -5.35 -4.38 1.73
C GLY A 106 -6.22 -3.23 2.20
N ILE A 107 -5.63 -2.07 2.52
CA ILE A 107 -6.39 -0.89 2.95
C ILE A 107 -6.08 0.31 2.08
N TYR A 108 -7.08 1.16 1.88
CA TYR A 108 -6.91 2.53 1.41
C TYR A 108 -6.80 3.45 2.63
N VAL A 109 -5.80 4.32 2.69
CA VAL A 109 -5.65 5.36 3.73
C VAL A 109 -5.66 6.73 3.05
N SER A 110 -6.63 7.58 3.38
CA SER A 110 -6.76 8.90 2.74
C SER A 110 -5.66 9.89 3.09
N GLY A 111 -4.94 9.65 4.19
CA GLY A 111 -3.77 10.42 4.59
C GLY A 111 -2.51 9.58 4.53
N SER A 112 -1.90 9.39 5.70
CA SER A 112 -0.56 8.81 5.82
C SER A 112 -0.56 7.46 6.55
N ILE A 113 0.45 6.66 6.27
CA ILE A 113 0.93 5.64 7.21
C ILE A 113 2.19 6.23 7.87
N GLN A 114 2.19 6.33 9.20
CA GLN A 114 3.23 7.03 9.96
C GLN A 114 3.77 6.17 11.11
N PHE A 115 5.08 6.25 11.34
CA PHE A 115 5.72 5.65 12.50
C PHE A 115 5.89 6.65 13.65
N GLY A 116 5.37 6.28 14.82
CA GLY A 116 5.46 7.04 16.06
C GLY A 116 4.42 8.14 16.20
N THR A 117 4.07 8.39 17.47
CA THR A 117 3.34 9.57 17.94
C THR A 117 4.27 10.67 18.45
N SER A 118 5.55 10.33 18.61
CA SER A 118 6.65 11.22 18.94
C SER A 118 7.97 10.57 18.47
N LEU A 119 9.09 11.29 18.58
CA LEU A 119 10.41 10.73 18.29
C LEU A 119 10.69 9.46 19.13
N ALA A 120 10.28 9.45 20.40
CA ALA A 120 10.52 8.34 21.33
C ALA A 120 9.79 7.04 20.96
N THR A 121 8.73 7.12 20.15
CA THR A 121 7.91 5.96 19.75
C THR A 121 8.01 5.64 18.27
N SER A 122 8.95 6.27 17.54
CA SER A 122 9.06 6.18 16.07
C SER A 122 9.99 5.06 15.56
N SER A 123 10.69 4.37 16.46
CA SER A 123 11.66 3.31 16.12
C SER A 123 11.00 1.96 15.84
N VAL A 124 10.09 1.92 14.86
CA VAL A 124 9.39 0.69 14.43
C VAL A 124 10.34 -0.23 13.67
N LYS A 125 10.34 -1.53 13.99
CA LYS A 125 11.23 -2.51 13.37
C LYS A 125 10.48 -3.71 12.79
N ASN A 126 11.05 -4.35 11.78
CA ASN A 126 10.55 -5.60 11.19
C ASN A 126 9.09 -5.50 10.73
N TYR A 127 8.73 -4.43 10.03
CA TYR A 127 7.34 -4.14 9.66
C TYR A 127 7.11 -4.27 8.16
N VAL A 128 5.94 -4.77 7.77
CA VAL A 128 5.56 -4.95 6.37
C VAL A 128 4.35 -4.10 6.03
N ILE A 129 4.48 -3.28 4.98
CA ILE A 129 3.40 -2.49 4.40
C ILE A 129 3.21 -2.99 2.98
N GLN A 130 2.08 -3.64 2.71
CA GLN A 130 1.86 -4.23 1.40
C GLN A 130 0.44 -4.12 0.87
N ARG A 131 0.26 -3.98 -0.44
CA ARG A 131 -1.07 -3.92 -1.06
C ARG A 131 -1.98 -2.87 -0.41
N CYS A 132 -1.41 -1.72 -0.09
CA CYS A 132 -2.13 -0.56 0.42
C CYS A 132 -2.15 0.55 -0.64
N PHE A 133 -3.10 1.47 -0.50
CA PHE A 133 -3.11 2.73 -1.21
C PHE A 133 -3.11 3.85 -0.17
N PHE A 134 -2.10 4.73 -0.18
CA PHE A 134 -2.02 5.89 0.71
C PHE A 134 -1.35 7.09 0.04
N ASN A 135 -1.47 8.29 0.62
CA ASN A 135 -0.83 9.48 0.04
C ASN A 135 0.63 9.61 0.49
N VAL A 136 0.89 9.38 1.78
CA VAL A 136 2.23 9.56 2.35
C VAL A 136 2.64 8.39 3.22
N LEU A 137 3.88 7.94 3.06
CA LEU A 137 4.55 7.08 4.03
C LEU A 137 5.58 7.89 4.81
N LEU A 138 5.50 7.85 6.13
CA LEU A 138 6.53 8.37 7.01
C LEU A 138 7.09 7.21 7.84
N LEU A 139 8.31 6.79 7.52
CA LEU A 139 9.04 5.80 8.32
C LEU A 139 9.63 6.38 9.61
N GLY A 140 9.04 7.47 10.12
CA GLY A 140 9.40 8.16 11.36
C GLY A 140 8.32 9.17 11.75
N TYR A 141 8.53 9.90 12.86
CA TYR A 141 7.56 10.85 13.39
C TYR A 141 7.52 12.17 12.60
N THR A 142 8.66 12.61 12.09
CA THR A 142 8.76 13.78 11.19
C THR A 142 9.29 13.33 9.83
N TRP A 143 9.13 14.19 8.82
CA TRP A 143 9.52 13.93 7.44
C TRP A 143 11.04 13.92 7.23
N ASP A 144 11.81 14.57 8.11
CA ASP A 144 13.27 14.72 8.07
C ASP A 144 14.01 14.20 9.31
N GLY A 145 13.27 13.81 10.34
CA GLY A 145 13.83 13.40 11.62
C GLY A 145 14.55 12.07 11.49
N PHE A 146 15.76 12.00 12.04
CA PHE A 146 16.42 10.73 12.25
C PHE A 146 15.54 9.85 13.13
N ASN A 147 15.26 8.64 12.67
CA ASN A 147 14.69 7.59 13.48
C ASN A 147 15.56 6.33 13.40
N GLU A 148 15.26 5.37 14.27
CA GLU A 148 15.93 4.07 14.31
C GLU A 148 15.02 2.95 13.77
N ALA A 149 14.08 3.29 12.90
CA ALA A 149 13.28 2.29 12.22
C ALA A 149 14.18 1.42 11.34
N GLU A 150 13.89 0.12 11.31
CA GLU A 150 14.80 -0.87 10.74
C GLU A 150 14.06 -2.09 10.18
N ASN A 151 14.59 -2.68 9.11
CA ASN A 151 14.05 -3.89 8.47
C ASN A 151 12.60 -3.69 8.03
N ILE A 152 12.37 -2.69 7.19
CA ILE A 152 11.04 -2.32 6.71
C ILE A 152 10.87 -2.78 5.28
N VAL A 153 9.73 -3.42 4.99
CA VAL A 153 9.36 -3.84 3.63
C VAL A 153 8.12 -3.07 3.19
N VAL A 154 8.26 -2.30 2.11
CA VAL A 154 7.20 -1.56 1.45
C VAL A 154 7.02 -2.15 0.07
N ARG A 155 5.95 -2.92 -0.15
CA ARG A 155 5.77 -3.61 -1.43
C ARG A 155 4.36 -3.66 -1.98
N GLU A 156 4.22 -3.70 -3.29
CA GLU A 156 2.91 -3.87 -3.94
C GLU A 156 1.90 -2.76 -3.57
N ASN A 157 2.37 -1.56 -3.23
CA ASN A 157 1.52 -0.43 -2.84
C ASN A 157 1.33 0.57 -3.98
N ILE A 158 0.28 1.38 -3.85
CA ILE A 158 0.07 2.62 -4.58
C ILE A 158 0.32 3.78 -3.61
N VAL A 159 1.22 4.69 -3.98
CA VAL A 159 1.50 5.91 -3.22
C VAL A 159 1.23 7.14 -4.09
N GLU A 160 0.26 7.95 -3.69
CA GLU A 160 -0.11 9.20 -4.37
C GLU A 160 0.40 10.41 -3.57
N GLY A 161 1.72 10.57 -3.53
CA GLY A 161 2.37 11.65 -2.82
C GLY A 161 3.85 11.36 -2.63
N ALA A 162 4.24 10.94 -1.42
CA ALA A 162 5.65 10.77 -1.08
C ALA A 162 5.92 9.66 -0.07
N ILE A 163 7.15 9.17 -0.10
CA ILE A 163 7.71 8.31 0.93
C ILE A 163 8.91 9.01 1.58
N PHE A 164 8.89 9.05 2.91
CA PHE A 164 9.92 9.65 3.74
C PHE A 164 10.58 8.55 4.58
N GLY A 165 11.85 8.30 4.31
CA GLY A 165 12.60 7.23 4.96
C GLY A 165 13.03 7.58 6.37
N GLY A 166 13.17 8.88 6.71
CA GLY A 166 13.67 9.32 8.02
C GLY A 166 15.00 8.65 8.42
N LYS A 167 15.79 8.24 7.43
CA LYS A 167 17.03 7.46 7.57
C LYS A 167 16.86 6.10 8.26
N ALA A 168 15.67 5.50 8.14
CA ALA A 168 15.42 4.11 8.46
C ALA A 168 16.43 3.19 7.75
N LYS A 169 16.83 2.12 8.42
CA LYS A 169 17.88 1.18 7.97
C LYS A 169 17.27 -0.08 7.38
N ASN A 170 17.96 -0.70 6.43
CA ASN A 170 17.56 -1.97 5.82
C ASN A 170 16.13 -1.91 5.26
N VAL A 171 15.83 -0.86 4.48
CA VAL A 171 14.51 -0.68 3.88
C VAL A 171 14.50 -1.28 2.47
N ILE A 172 13.47 -2.06 2.18
CA ILE A 172 13.16 -2.57 0.85
C ILE A 172 11.88 -1.90 0.36
N VAL A 173 11.97 -1.29 -0.83
CA VAL A 173 10.83 -0.70 -1.53
C VAL A 173 10.71 -1.39 -2.89
N SER A 174 9.71 -2.25 -3.07
CA SER A 174 9.60 -3.06 -4.28
C SER A 174 8.20 -3.22 -4.86
N ASN A 175 8.09 -3.34 -6.17
CA ASN A 175 6.79 -3.56 -6.83
C ASN A 175 5.77 -2.47 -6.49
N ASN A 176 6.18 -1.23 -6.21
CA ASN A 176 5.24 -0.15 -5.89
C ASN A 176 5.01 0.76 -7.10
N TYR A 177 3.79 1.28 -7.21
CA TYR A 177 3.48 2.46 -8.02
C TYR A 177 3.61 3.70 -7.12
N LEU A 178 4.59 4.55 -7.42
CA LEU A 178 4.94 5.72 -6.62
C LEU A 178 4.73 6.96 -7.48
N ARG A 179 3.65 7.70 -7.24
CA ARG A 179 3.32 8.91 -7.97
C ARG A 179 3.54 10.15 -7.14
N GLN A 180 4.36 11.05 -7.65
CA GLN A 180 4.51 12.39 -7.11
C GLN A 180 3.23 13.19 -7.39
N THR A 181 2.72 13.83 -6.35
CA THR A 181 1.60 14.77 -6.47
C THR A 181 2.07 16.17 -6.12
N GLY A 182 1.30 17.20 -6.51
CA GLY A 182 1.60 18.59 -6.13
C GLY A 182 1.53 18.86 -4.63
N VAL A 183 1.09 17.89 -3.83
CA VAL A 183 1.03 17.97 -2.35
C VAL A 183 2.43 17.89 -1.74
N THR A 184 3.39 17.24 -2.42
CA THR A 184 4.74 17.02 -1.89
C THR A 184 5.79 17.43 -2.91
N ALA A 185 6.75 18.27 -2.49
CA ALA A 185 7.81 18.76 -3.36
C ALA A 185 8.74 17.64 -3.89
N ARG A 186 8.78 16.49 -3.21
CA ARG A 186 9.66 15.34 -3.50
C ARG A 186 8.88 14.04 -3.33
N LEU A 187 9.18 13.03 -4.14
CA LEU A 187 8.55 11.70 -4.10
C LEU A 187 9.25 10.76 -3.11
N VAL A 188 10.58 10.72 -3.10
CA VAL A 188 11.35 9.82 -2.24
C VAL A 188 12.41 10.61 -1.49
N THR A 189 12.33 10.60 -0.17
CA THR A 189 13.16 11.49 0.66
C THR A 189 13.79 10.76 1.85
N HIS A 190 15.07 11.05 2.15
CA HIS A 190 15.79 10.60 3.35
C HIS A 190 15.90 9.08 3.52
N PHE A 191 16.37 8.39 2.48
CA PHE A 191 16.70 6.96 2.56
C PHE A 191 18.22 6.75 2.55
N ALA A 192 18.68 5.83 3.40
CA ALA A 192 20.08 5.43 3.49
C ALA A 192 20.21 3.91 3.45
N ASN A 193 21.11 3.39 2.62
CA ASN A 193 21.37 1.94 2.47
C ASN A 193 20.08 1.14 2.21
N ALA A 194 19.18 1.69 1.40
CA ALA A 194 17.91 1.07 1.03
C ALA A 194 17.97 0.49 -0.39
N LYS A 195 17.09 -0.47 -0.66
CA LYS A 195 16.95 -1.08 -1.99
C LYS A 195 15.58 -0.77 -2.59
N PHE A 196 15.60 -0.19 -3.78
CA PHE A 196 14.43 0.11 -4.59
C PHE A 196 14.47 -0.77 -5.84
N TYR A 197 13.53 -1.71 -5.96
CA TYR A 197 13.49 -2.55 -7.16
C TYR A 197 12.11 -2.81 -7.73
N ASN A 198 12.02 -2.91 -9.06
CA ASN A 198 10.77 -3.21 -9.75
C ASN A 198 9.63 -2.23 -9.40
N ASN A 199 9.93 -0.96 -9.16
CA ASN A 199 8.93 0.08 -8.95
C ASN A 199 8.64 0.84 -10.25
N ILE A 200 7.49 1.52 -10.29
CA ILE A 200 7.22 2.60 -11.24
C ILE A 200 7.23 3.91 -10.46
N PHE A 201 8.13 4.82 -10.82
CA PHE A 201 8.18 6.17 -10.31
C PHE A 201 7.52 7.12 -11.32
N VAL A 202 6.31 7.55 -11.01
CA VAL A 202 5.60 8.58 -11.78
C VAL A 202 5.90 9.94 -11.18
N THR A 203 6.80 10.69 -11.79
CA THR A 203 7.25 11.97 -11.22
C THR A 203 6.69 13.15 -12.02
N ILE A 204 6.66 14.34 -11.42
CA ILE A 204 6.16 15.56 -12.06
C ILE A 204 7.18 16.71 -12.02
N ASP A 205 8.32 16.51 -11.37
CA ASP A 205 9.40 17.48 -11.21
C ASP A 205 10.76 16.87 -11.62
N ASN A 206 11.75 17.72 -11.90
CA ASN A 206 13.11 17.33 -12.22
C ASN A 206 13.89 16.76 -11.04
N TYR A 207 13.41 16.96 -9.81
CA TYR A 207 14.13 16.57 -8.60
C TYR A 207 13.30 15.68 -7.66
N PRO A 208 12.76 14.53 -8.11
CA PRO A 208 11.81 13.75 -7.32
C PRO A 208 12.41 13.01 -6.12
N PHE A 209 13.73 12.88 -6.06
CA PHE A 209 14.46 12.26 -4.95
C PHE A 209 15.05 13.34 -4.05
N ASN A 210 15.38 13.06 -2.77
CA ASN A 210 16.14 13.95 -1.87
C ASN A 210 16.78 13.23 -0.69
N GLY A 211 18.02 13.56 -0.33
CA GLY A 211 18.69 12.94 0.81
C GLY A 211 18.84 11.43 0.66
N ILE A 212 19.35 10.98 -0.48
CA ILE A 212 19.45 9.56 -0.83
C ILE A 212 20.91 9.13 -0.79
N TRP A 213 21.23 8.19 0.11
CA TRP A 213 22.60 7.77 0.36
C TRP A 213 22.78 6.25 0.31
N GLY A 214 23.80 5.76 -0.39
CA GLY A 214 24.14 4.33 -0.36
C GLY A 214 23.04 3.41 -0.88
N CYS A 215 22.07 3.94 -1.65
CA CYS A 215 20.90 3.19 -2.08
C CYS A 215 21.13 2.50 -3.43
N ILE A 216 20.43 1.39 -3.64
CA ILE A 216 20.43 0.66 -4.91
C ILE A 216 19.06 0.79 -5.55
N PHE A 217 19.03 1.31 -6.77
CA PHE A 217 17.86 1.37 -7.63
C PHE A 217 18.06 0.41 -8.79
N GLU A 218 17.28 -0.67 -8.84
CA GLU A 218 17.37 -1.64 -9.95
C GLU A 218 16.02 -2.04 -10.53
N ASN A 219 15.99 -2.33 -11.83
CA ASN A 219 14.79 -2.84 -12.51
C ASN A 219 13.57 -1.92 -12.38
N ASN A 220 13.76 -0.62 -12.14
CA ASN A 220 12.66 0.33 -11.99
C ASN A 220 12.34 1.02 -13.32
N ILE A 221 11.13 1.57 -13.42
CA ILE A 221 10.72 2.45 -14.51
C ILE A 221 10.48 3.85 -13.94
N VAL A 222 10.95 4.88 -14.63
CA VAL A 222 10.83 6.27 -14.18
C VAL A 222 10.25 7.12 -15.30
N THR A 223 9.04 7.65 -15.09
CA THR A 223 8.26 8.26 -16.17
C THR A 223 8.65 9.71 -16.48
N PHE A 224 9.37 10.34 -15.57
CA PHE A 224 9.85 11.71 -15.70
C PHE A 224 10.93 11.96 -14.63
N GLY A 225 11.62 13.10 -14.72
CA GLY A 225 12.54 13.57 -13.68
C GLY A 225 13.94 12.97 -13.77
N ASN A 226 14.89 13.65 -13.13
CA ASN A 226 16.31 13.31 -13.14
C ASN A 226 16.74 12.84 -11.74
N PHE A 227 17.49 11.73 -11.67
CA PHE A 227 18.04 11.23 -10.40
C PHE A 227 19.28 12.01 -9.93
N GLY A 228 19.78 12.92 -10.75
CA GLY A 228 21.14 13.42 -10.63
C GLY A 228 21.35 14.78 -9.96
N TYR A 229 20.30 15.51 -9.61
CA TYR A 229 20.44 16.87 -9.11
C TYR A 229 19.73 17.05 -7.78
N VAL A 230 20.30 16.47 -6.71
CA VAL A 230 19.72 16.64 -5.39
C VAL A 230 20.72 16.83 -4.27
N ASN A 231 20.31 17.64 -3.28
CA ASN A 231 20.96 17.78 -1.98
C ASN A 231 21.15 16.42 -1.30
N ALA A 232 22.33 16.23 -0.70
CA ALA A 232 22.70 15.04 0.07
C ALA A 232 22.43 13.72 -0.69
N PHE A 233 22.96 13.65 -1.92
CA PHE A 233 22.82 12.51 -2.82
C PHE A 233 24.20 11.89 -3.09
N GLU A 234 24.46 10.70 -2.55
CA GLU A 234 25.81 10.13 -2.51
C GLU A 234 25.79 8.59 -2.51
N ASN A 235 26.84 7.96 -3.05
CA ASN A 235 27.07 6.50 -3.03
C ASN A 235 25.93 5.63 -3.59
N ASN A 236 25.17 6.12 -4.56
CA ASN A 236 24.01 5.41 -5.12
C ASN A 236 24.37 4.57 -6.35
N GLN A 237 23.62 3.47 -6.55
CA GLN A 237 23.75 2.58 -7.70
C GLN A 237 22.46 2.54 -8.51
N TYR A 238 22.58 2.54 -9.83
CA TYR A 238 21.47 2.49 -10.79
C TYR A 238 21.70 1.35 -11.78
N LEU A 239 20.92 0.27 -11.67
CA LEU A 239 21.14 -0.95 -12.45
C LEU A 239 19.89 -1.32 -13.24
N ASN A 240 19.97 -1.41 -14.56
CA ASN A 240 18.89 -1.88 -15.43
C ASN A 240 17.55 -1.16 -15.17
N ASN A 241 17.57 0.15 -14.98
CA ASN A 241 16.36 0.96 -14.91
C ASN A 241 16.01 1.53 -16.29
N LEU A 242 14.72 1.73 -16.52
CA LEU A 242 14.17 2.32 -17.73
C LEU A 242 13.70 3.76 -17.44
N TYR A 243 14.18 4.73 -18.20
CA TYR A 243 13.88 6.16 -18.04
C TYR A 243 13.15 6.74 -19.25
N CYS A 244 12.11 7.55 -19.00
CA CYS A 244 11.40 8.33 -20.02
C CYS A 244 12.06 9.66 -20.39
N HIS A 245 13.00 10.11 -19.58
CA HIS A 245 13.75 11.33 -19.79
C HIS A 245 15.24 11.03 -19.69
N GLU A 246 16.09 11.93 -20.19
CA GLU A 246 17.55 11.81 -20.23
C GLU A 246 18.08 10.99 -19.03
N PRO A 247 18.79 9.88 -19.27
CA PRO A 247 19.26 9.02 -18.21
C PRO A 247 20.10 9.85 -17.23
N GLY A 248 19.60 10.06 -16.01
CA GLY A 248 20.25 10.81 -14.93
C GLY A 248 21.46 10.09 -14.33
N LEU A 249 22.33 9.57 -15.18
CA LEU A 249 23.29 8.51 -14.87
C LEU A 249 24.72 9.01 -14.62
N ASN A 250 24.99 10.31 -14.79
CA ASN A 250 26.32 10.90 -14.68
C ASN A 250 26.41 11.95 -13.56
N ALA A 251 25.57 11.82 -12.55
CA ALA A 251 25.48 12.80 -11.48
C ALA A 251 26.46 12.56 -10.35
N ILE A 252 26.78 13.64 -9.64
CA ILE A 252 27.52 13.59 -8.38
C ILE A 252 26.80 12.63 -7.43
N GLY A 253 27.55 11.71 -6.83
CA GLY A 253 27.02 10.72 -5.90
C GLY A 253 26.54 9.42 -6.53
N VAL A 254 26.59 9.25 -7.86
CA VAL A 254 26.40 7.96 -8.51
C VAL A 254 27.72 7.21 -8.56
N VAL A 255 27.80 6.03 -7.92
CA VAL A 255 29.02 5.20 -7.90
C VAL A 255 28.99 4.04 -8.91
N ARG A 256 27.79 3.65 -9.35
CA ARG A 256 27.60 2.66 -10.41
C ARG A 256 26.34 2.95 -11.21
N SER A 257 26.46 2.92 -12.52
CA SER A 257 25.35 3.03 -13.45
C SER A 257 25.58 2.07 -14.62
N GLU A 258 24.71 1.06 -14.76
CA GLU A 258 24.89 -0.01 -15.73
C GLU A 258 23.54 -0.53 -16.24
N GLY A 259 23.45 -0.91 -17.52
CA GLY A 259 22.27 -1.55 -18.10
C GLY A 259 21.02 -0.67 -18.20
N ASN A 260 21.12 0.61 -17.82
CA ASN A 260 20.02 1.56 -17.86
C ASN A 260 19.67 1.95 -19.29
N VAL A 261 18.37 2.08 -19.60
CA VAL A 261 17.87 2.36 -20.94
C VAL A 261 16.98 3.60 -20.92
N TYR A 262 17.13 4.44 -21.95
CA TYR A 262 16.18 5.50 -22.25
C TYR A 262 15.16 5.03 -23.28
N MET A 263 13.88 5.35 -23.06
CA MET A 263 12.79 5.08 -23.99
C MET A 263 11.65 6.07 -23.74
N PRO A 264 11.05 6.71 -24.76
CA PRO A 264 9.95 7.65 -24.55
C PRO A 264 8.74 6.95 -23.92
N LEU A 265 7.94 7.69 -23.14
CA LEU A 265 6.85 7.12 -22.33
C LEU A 265 5.84 6.30 -23.16
N GLU A 266 5.51 6.79 -24.36
CA GLU A 266 4.59 6.15 -25.31
C GLU A 266 5.04 4.77 -25.80
N ASP A 267 6.33 4.45 -25.70
CA ASP A 267 6.89 3.16 -26.12
C ASP A 267 6.99 2.16 -24.96
N ILE A 268 6.75 2.58 -23.70
CA ILE A 268 7.02 1.73 -22.53
C ILE A 268 5.85 0.85 -22.18
N PHE A 269 4.68 1.45 -22.01
CA PHE A 269 3.51 0.78 -21.43
C PHE A 269 2.46 0.47 -22.50
N VAL A 270 1.74 -0.63 -22.31
CA VAL A 270 0.62 -1.02 -23.20
C VAL A 270 -0.48 0.04 -23.19
N ASN A 271 -0.81 0.61 -22.03
CA ASN A 271 -1.79 1.69 -21.92
C ASN A 271 -1.48 2.62 -20.73
N TYR A 272 -0.58 3.58 -20.92
CA TYR A 272 -0.39 4.70 -20.03
C TYR A 272 0.40 5.80 -20.72
N THR A 273 -0.16 7.01 -20.79
CA THR A 273 0.46 8.15 -21.49
C THR A 273 0.90 9.27 -20.55
N GLY A 274 0.94 8.99 -19.25
CA GLY A 274 1.21 10.01 -18.22
C GLY A 274 -0.08 10.56 -17.60
N GLY A 275 0.02 11.08 -16.37
CA GLY A 275 -1.07 11.77 -15.69
C GLY A 275 -1.38 11.25 -14.29
N PRO A 276 -2.59 11.52 -13.76
CA PRO A 276 -3.11 10.88 -12.56
C PRO A 276 -3.24 9.37 -12.72
N LEU A 277 -3.15 8.63 -11.61
CA LEU A 277 -3.46 7.21 -11.59
C LEU A 277 -4.88 6.96 -12.11
N SER A 278 -4.99 6.04 -13.05
CA SER A 278 -6.24 5.39 -13.39
C SER A 278 -6.12 3.89 -13.16
N PHE A 279 -7.16 3.28 -12.58
CA PHE A 279 -7.24 1.83 -12.49
C PHE A 279 -7.50 1.16 -13.85
N ASP A 280 -7.79 1.92 -14.90
CA ASP A 280 -7.91 1.46 -16.29
C ASP A 280 -6.58 1.43 -17.05
N ASP A 281 -5.51 2.01 -16.48
CA ASP A 281 -4.18 1.98 -17.08
C ASP A 281 -3.62 0.56 -17.11
N ASN A 282 -2.82 0.25 -18.12
CA ASN A 282 -2.10 -1.00 -18.25
C ASN A 282 -0.60 -0.73 -18.28
N TYR A 283 0.04 -0.96 -17.12
CA TYR A 283 1.46 -0.76 -16.91
C TYR A 283 2.32 -1.97 -17.33
N HIS A 284 1.77 -2.96 -18.05
CA HIS A 284 2.58 -3.99 -18.70
C HIS A 284 3.45 -3.35 -19.78
N LEU A 285 4.65 -3.89 -19.97
CA LEU A 285 5.60 -3.42 -20.97
C LEU A 285 5.14 -3.74 -22.40
N THR A 286 5.37 -2.83 -23.34
CA THR A 286 5.19 -3.10 -24.78
C THR A 286 6.24 -4.11 -25.29
N PRO A 287 6.04 -4.73 -26.46
CA PRO A 287 7.07 -5.55 -27.09
C PRO A 287 8.41 -4.82 -27.33
N ALA A 288 8.37 -3.51 -27.60
CA ALA A 288 9.56 -2.70 -27.78
C ALA A 288 10.34 -2.58 -26.45
N ALA A 289 9.64 -2.25 -25.36
CA ALA A 289 10.24 -2.15 -24.03
C ALA A 289 10.80 -3.49 -23.53
N LEU A 290 10.04 -4.59 -23.71
CA LEU A 290 10.47 -5.95 -23.37
C LEU A 290 11.77 -6.37 -24.08
N SER A 291 11.99 -5.86 -25.30
CA SER A 291 13.19 -6.17 -26.10
C SER A 291 14.37 -5.26 -25.77
N ALA A 292 14.09 -4.04 -25.27
CA ALA A 292 15.11 -3.04 -25.02
C ALA A 292 15.85 -3.25 -23.69
N ILE A 293 15.18 -3.83 -22.69
CA ILE A 293 15.77 -4.02 -21.36
C ILE A 293 15.34 -5.34 -20.72
N THR A 294 16.24 -5.92 -19.95
CA THR A 294 15.97 -7.06 -19.07
C THR A 294 16.48 -6.69 -17.67
N GLY A 295 15.77 -7.13 -16.64
CA GLY A 295 16.17 -6.90 -15.26
C GLY A 295 17.49 -7.57 -14.91
N THR A 296 18.14 -7.09 -13.84
CA THR A 296 19.41 -7.62 -13.30
C THR A 296 19.34 -9.10 -12.92
N ASP A 297 18.15 -9.62 -12.66
CA ASP A 297 17.86 -11.01 -12.28
C ASP A 297 17.32 -11.86 -13.44
N GLY A 298 17.34 -11.34 -14.67
CA GLY A 298 16.80 -12.01 -15.85
C GLY A 298 15.29 -11.91 -16.02
N THR A 299 14.58 -11.25 -15.09
CA THR A 299 13.15 -10.95 -15.22
C THR A 299 12.93 -9.62 -15.95
N GLN A 300 11.72 -9.06 -15.90
CA GLN A 300 11.41 -7.77 -16.54
C GLN A 300 11.59 -6.61 -15.57
N VAL A 301 11.60 -5.37 -16.07
CA VAL A 301 11.60 -4.17 -15.22
C VAL A 301 10.17 -3.75 -14.86
N GLY A 302 10.03 -2.93 -13.81
CA GLY A 302 8.75 -2.41 -13.34
C GLY A 302 7.95 -3.42 -12.49
N ILE A 303 6.73 -3.02 -12.12
CA ILE A 303 5.94 -3.66 -11.05
C ILE A 303 5.48 -5.10 -11.34
N TYR A 304 5.45 -5.50 -12.62
CA TYR A 304 5.12 -6.87 -13.04
C TYR A 304 6.36 -7.76 -13.27
N GLY A 305 7.54 -7.17 -13.24
CA GLY A 305 8.78 -7.84 -13.58
C GLY A 305 9.41 -8.61 -12.43
N THR A 306 8.64 -9.38 -11.66
CA THR A 306 9.19 -10.22 -10.58
C THR A 306 8.45 -11.55 -10.53
N THR A 307 8.95 -12.49 -9.71
CA THR A 307 8.25 -13.75 -9.44
C THR A 307 6.96 -13.56 -8.63
N ASN A 308 6.78 -12.40 -7.98
CA ASN A 308 5.59 -12.04 -7.22
C ASN A 308 5.14 -10.64 -7.69
N PRO A 309 4.49 -10.56 -8.87
CA PRO A 309 4.17 -9.29 -9.52
C PRO A 309 3.09 -8.51 -8.75
N PHE A 310 3.02 -7.21 -9.01
CA PHE A 310 1.98 -6.35 -8.46
C PHE A 310 0.57 -6.86 -8.79
N LYS A 311 -0.27 -6.95 -7.75
CA LYS A 311 -1.69 -7.31 -7.92
C LYS A 311 -2.52 -6.07 -8.21
N GLU A 312 -2.98 -5.94 -9.45
CA GLU A 312 -3.77 -4.79 -9.93
C GLU A 312 -5.01 -4.46 -9.10
N LEU A 313 -5.67 -5.49 -8.56
CA LEU A 313 -6.86 -5.30 -7.74
C LEU A 313 -6.53 -4.94 -6.28
N GLY A 314 -5.26 -4.88 -5.87
CA GLY A 314 -4.91 -4.57 -4.49
C GLY A 314 -5.44 -5.57 -3.47
N ILE A 315 -5.75 -6.78 -3.94
CA ILE A 315 -6.36 -7.84 -3.13
C ILE A 315 -5.32 -8.37 -2.12
N PRO A 316 -5.62 -8.35 -0.81
CA PRO A 316 -4.71 -8.87 0.21
C PRO A 316 -4.44 -10.37 0.05
N VAL A 317 -3.42 -10.91 0.74
CA VAL A 317 -3.00 -12.32 0.55
C VAL A 317 -3.99 -13.35 1.10
N ASN A 318 -5.00 -12.94 1.86
CA ASN A 318 -6.00 -13.86 2.41
C ASN A 318 -6.99 -14.32 1.34
N PRO A 319 -7.52 -15.54 1.46
CA PRO A 319 -8.60 -16.00 0.59
C PRO A 319 -9.80 -15.05 0.59
N ILE A 320 -10.37 -14.81 -0.58
CA ILE A 320 -11.54 -13.94 -0.74
C ILE A 320 -12.78 -14.80 -1.02
N ILE A 321 -13.89 -14.48 -0.36
CA ILE A 321 -15.21 -14.99 -0.72
C ILE A 321 -15.69 -14.24 -1.97
N GLN A 322 -15.69 -14.91 -3.12
CA GLN A 322 -16.18 -14.34 -4.38
C GLN A 322 -17.71 -14.27 -4.42
N THR A 323 -18.38 -15.29 -3.88
CA THR A 323 -19.85 -15.33 -3.80
C THR A 323 -20.29 -15.99 -2.51
N SER A 324 -21.26 -15.39 -1.84
CA SER A 324 -22.00 -16.01 -0.73
C SER A 324 -23.49 -16.02 -1.06
N LYS A 325 -24.10 -17.19 -1.04
CA LYS A 325 -25.55 -17.35 -1.15
C LYS A 325 -26.03 -18.10 0.08
N VAL A 326 -26.71 -17.39 0.96
CA VAL A 326 -27.43 -17.98 2.10
C VAL A 326 -28.90 -17.96 1.73
N SER A 327 -29.53 -19.14 1.72
CA SER A 327 -30.97 -19.22 1.44
C SER A 327 -31.74 -18.44 2.50
N SER A 328 -32.83 -17.78 2.10
CA SER A 328 -33.66 -17.00 3.02
C SER A 328 -34.48 -17.87 3.98
N MET A 329 -34.56 -19.18 3.74
CA MET A 329 -35.27 -20.14 4.58
C MET A 329 -34.63 -21.52 4.54
N THR A 330 -34.95 -22.32 5.56
CA THR A 330 -34.60 -23.73 5.63
C THR A 330 -35.47 -24.56 4.67
N ASN A 331 -34.94 -25.68 4.20
CA ASN A 331 -35.73 -26.66 3.46
C ASN A 331 -36.74 -27.38 4.38
N PRO A 332 -37.67 -28.20 3.85
CA PRO A 332 -38.63 -28.95 4.67
C PRO A 332 -38.01 -29.93 5.69
N LYS A 333 -36.69 -30.20 5.61
CA LYS A 333 -35.93 -30.99 6.58
C LYS A 333 -35.21 -30.13 7.63
N GLY A 334 -35.46 -28.81 7.65
CA GLY A 334 -34.83 -27.87 8.58
C GLY A 334 -33.41 -27.44 8.21
N GLN A 335 -32.91 -27.73 7.01
CA GLN A 335 -31.53 -27.41 6.60
C GLN A 335 -31.47 -26.08 5.84
N LEU A 336 -30.56 -25.19 6.24
CA LEU A 336 -30.29 -23.93 5.54
C LEU A 336 -29.24 -24.17 4.44
N LYS A 337 -29.61 -23.95 3.17
CA LYS A 337 -28.65 -24.08 2.07
C LYS A 337 -27.75 -22.85 2.02
N ILE A 338 -26.45 -23.09 2.13
CA ILE A 338 -25.39 -22.09 2.05
C ILE A 338 -24.42 -22.50 0.95
N GLU A 339 -24.05 -21.56 0.10
CA GLU A 339 -23.09 -21.75 -0.98
C GLU A 339 -22.05 -20.63 -0.92
N PHE A 340 -20.78 -21.01 -0.78
CA PHE A 340 -19.65 -20.10 -0.83
C PHE A 340 -18.72 -20.49 -1.98
N LYS A 341 -18.26 -19.50 -2.72
CA LYS A 341 -17.11 -19.64 -3.61
C LYS A 341 -15.98 -18.83 -3.01
N VAL A 342 -14.87 -19.50 -2.70
CA VAL A 342 -13.68 -18.88 -2.11
C VAL A 342 -12.53 -19.04 -3.08
N GLU A 343 -11.79 -17.96 -3.30
CA GLU A 343 -10.57 -17.96 -4.10
C GLU A 343 -9.36 -17.78 -3.19
N ALA A 344 -8.45 -18.74 -3.23
CA ALA A 344 -7.14 -18.60 -2.61
C ALA A 344 -6.33 -17.54 -3.38
N GLN A 345 -5.73 -16.61 -2.65
CA GLN A 345 -4.90 -15.59 -3.25
C GLN A 345 -3.46 -16.11 -3.28
N ASN A 346 -2.91 -16.24 -4.49
CA ASN A 346 -1.49 -16.59 -4.65
C ASN A 346 -0.61 -15.50 -4.00
N LYS A 347 0.56 -15.90 -3.48
CA LYS A 347 1.51 -14.96 -2.89
C LYS A 347 1.92 -13.90 -3.88
#